data_AF-A0A0B1RSX7-F1
#
_entry.id   AF-A0A0B1RSX7-F1
#
_cell.length_a   1.000
_cell.length_b   1.000
_cell.length_c   1.000
_cell.angle_alpha   90.00
_cell.angle_beta   90.00
_cell.angle_gamma   90.00
#
_symmetry.space_group_name_H-M   'P 1'
#
loop_
_entity.id
_entity.type
_entity.pdbx_description
1 polymer ?
#
loop_
_entity_poly.entity_id
_entity_poly.type
_entity_poly.pdbx_seq_one_letter_code
_entity_poly.pdbx_strand_id
1 'polypeptide(L)'
;MEYFLLQKLFDGNIDAKNYLTSESLERALIEDARSSSHPLTLNIETTAEAQEILDQLTADKGAALLRMFETVVGEKTFQKGVQSYLQTHANGNANYTDFWDAIDNAIGGKLKAWDGNKFKMEEFADNWVLQMGYPVVDVYRLDPKTIELTQRRFKLDHLTPERARYRNALYWYKWDVPLFYEINGKKADMTWLHEAVRLPLNLSDTLLINPESLGYYRVNYDEQGWLAFADQLKKDHQKYPPSARARLISDALALAEAGLLPYEQAFGIVEYLPQETDSLPWAIALRGLRNLYERLSRSELEEDAQKFVVEKMAEIFKSLDLDNLSAPSEGQF
;
A
#
# COMPACT_ATOMS: atom_id res chain seq x y z
N MET A 1 11.49 4.53 10.86
CA MET A 1 12.22 4.00 12.04
C MET A 1 11.29 3.65 13.21
N GLU A 2 10.31 4.49 13.53
CA GLU A 2 9.37 4.31 14.66
C GLU A 2 8.85 2.87 14.82
N TYR A 3 8.13 2.33 13.83
CA TYR A 3 7.56 0.98 13.91
C TYR A 3 8.61 -0.14 14.01
N PHE A 4 9.77 0.02 13.36
CA PHE A 4 10.88 -0.93 13.50
C PHE A 4 11.44 -0.95 14.92
N LEU A 5 11.55 0.23 15.54
CA LEU A 5 12.01 0.34 16.92
C LEU A 5 10.97 -0.21 17.90
N LEU A 6 9.68 0.10 17.71
CA LEU A 6 8.60 -0.48 18.52
C LEU A 6 8.64 -2.01 18.46
N GLN A 7 8.77 -2.59 17.27
CA GLN A 7 8.86 -4.04 17.14
C GLN A 7 10.05 -4.63 17.91
N LYS A 8 11.21 -3.97 17.89
CA LYS A 8 12.43 -4.42 18.59
C LYS A 8 12.40 -4.16 20.09
N LEU A 9 11.81 -3.06 20.54
CA LEU A 9 11.75 -2.68 21.95
C LEU A 9 10.74 -3.52 22.73
N PHE A 10 9.66 -3.95 22.07
CA PHE A 10 8.61 -4.74 22.69
C PHE A 10 8.66 -6.22 22.29
N ASP A 11 9.79 -6.72 21.78
CA ASP A 11 10.00 -8.12 21.37
C ASP A 11 8.86 -8.71 20.51
N GLY A 12 8.25 -7.88 19.66
CA GLY A 12 7.12 -8.28 18.80
C GLY A 12 5.75 -8.34 19.49
N ASN A 13 5.64 -7.99 20.78
CA ASN A 13 4.35 -7.89 21.49
C ASN A 13 3.47 -6.75 21.00
N ILE A 14 4.04 -5.80 20.23
CA ILE A 14 3.31 -4.79 19.49
C ILE A 14 3.35 -5.15 18.01
N ASP A 15 2.18 -5.17 17.38
CA ASP A 15 2.03 -5.42 15.95
C ASP A 15 2.36 -4.19 15.10
N ALA A 16 3.62 -3.76 15.19
CA ALA A 16 4.10 -2.54 14.55
C ALA A 16 3.99 -2.60 13.01
N LYS A 17 3.99 -3.80 12.41
CA LYS A 17 3.78 -3.99 10.97
C LYS A 17 2.35 -3.66 10.55
N ASN A 18 1.38 -4.09 11.35
CA ASN A 18 -0.02 -3.76 11.10
C ASN A 18 -0.27 -2.26 11.28
N TYR A 19 0.29 -1.64 12.33
CA TYR A 19 0.20 -0.18 12.50
C TYR A 19 0.85 0.60 11.35
N LEU A 20 2.05 0.22 10.90
CA LEU A 20 2.66 0.88 9.74
C LEU A 20 1.79 0.77 8.48
N THR A 21 1.11 -0.36 8.32
CA THR A 21 0.21 -0.61 7.19
C THR A 21 -1.06 0.23 7.32
N SER A 22 -1.76 0.20 8.46
CA SER A 22 -3.01 0.95 8.64
C SER A 22 -2.80 2.45 8.80
N GLU A 23 -1.83 2.89 9.62
CA GLU A 23 -1.70 4.28 10.03
C GLU A 23 -0.85 5.13 9.10
N SER A 24 0.15 4.54 8.43
CA SER A 24 0.98 5.26 7.47
C SER A 24 0.64 4.91 6.03
N LEU A 25 0.82 3.66 5.59
CA LEU A 25 0.64 3.30 4.18
C LEU A 25 -0.77 3.63 3.67
N GLU A 26 -1.81 3.12 4.34
CA GLU A 26 -3.19 3.32 3.88
C GLU A 26 -3.63 4.78 3.92
N ARG A 27 -3.13 5.55 4.88
CA ARG A 27 -3.40 6.98 4.95
C ARG A 27 -2.73 7.72 3.80
N ALA A 28 -1.46 7.42 3.52
CA ALA A 28 -0.73 7.98 2.39
C ALA A 28 -1.41 7.65 1.05
N LEU A 29 -1.83 6.39 0.84
CA LEU A 29 -2.55 5.98 -0.37
C LEU A 29 -3.87 6.77 -0.56
N ILE A 30 -4.60 7.10 0.50
CA ILE A 30 -5.84 7.88 0.40
C ILE A 30 -5.54 9.32 -0.04
N GLU A 31 -4.60 9.99 0.62
CA GLU A 31 -4.31 11.40 0.35
C GLU A 31 -3.57 11.60 -0.98
N ASP A 32 -2.66 10.70 -1.32
CA ASP A 32 -1.83 10.79 -2.52
C ASP A 32 -2.59 10.46 -3.81
N ALA A 33 -3.80 9.89 -3.69
CA ALA A 33 -4.70 9.64 -4.82
C ALA A 33 -5.45 10.90 -5.29
N ARG A 34 -5.33 12.04 -4.57
CA ARG A 34 -6.02 13.29 -4.89
C ARG A 34 -5.22 14.15 -5.87
N SER A 35 -5.92 14.94 -6.70
CA SER A 35 -5.29 15.94 -7.60
C SER A 35 -4.56 17.06 -6.85
N SER A 36 -4.82 17.21 -5.55
CA SER A 36 -4.19 18.17 -4.65
C SER A 36 -2.90 17.67 -3.99
N SER A 37 -2.49 16.42 -4.25
CA SER A 37 -1.23 15.86 -3.74
C SER A 37 -0.01 16.63 -4.26
N HIS A 38 1.18 16.26 -3.78
CA HIS A 38 2.46 16.78 -4.20
C HIS A 38 3.56 15.69 -4.15
N PRO A 39 4.65 15.85 -4.94
CA PRO A 39 5.87 15.05 -4.80
C PRO A 39 6.48 15.15 -3.40
N LEU A 40 7.28 14.15 -3.00
CA LEU A 40 8.05 14.21 -1.75
C LEU A 40 9.21 15.20 -1.84
N THR A 41 9.87 15.25 -2.99
CA THR A 41 10.98 16.15 -3.24
C THR A 41 10.50 17.32 -4.09
N LEU A 42 10.65 18.53 -3.56
CA LEU A 42 10.30 19.78 -4.23
C LEU A 42 11.50 20.73 -4.19
N ASN A 43 11.66 21.54 -5.23
CA ASN A 43 12.47 22.74 -5.11
C ASN A 43 11.68 23.76 -4.28
N ILE A 44 12.24 24.21 -3.16
CA ILE A 44 11.58 25.10 -2.20
C ILE A 44 12.21 26.48 -2.32
N GLU A 45 11.44 27.44 -2.82
CA GLU A 45 11.87 28.83 -2.98
C GLU A 45 11.09 29.76 -2.03
N THR A 46 9.93 29.31 -1.54
CA THR A 46 9.03 30.10 -0.69
C THR A 46 8.68 29.39 0.62
N THR A 47 8.26 30.16 1.62
CA THR A 47 7.76 29.61 2.90
C THR A 47 6.49 28.80 2.74
N ALA A 48 5.64 29.13 1.76
CA ALA A 48 4.43 28.38 1.45
C ALA A 48 4.76 26.99 0.90
N GLU A 49 5.78 26.87 0.04
CA GLU A 49 6.28 25.57 -0.45
C GLU A 49 6.94 24.76 0.66
N ALA A 50 7.66 25.42 1.58
CA ALA A 50 8.21 24.75 2.75
C ALA A 50 7.11 24.16 3.65
N GLN A 51 5.98 24.86 3.81
CA GLN A 51 4.84 24.34 4.57
C GLN A 51 4.12 23.19 3.85
N GLU A 52 4.15 23.14 2.52
CA GLU A 52 3.54 22.06 1.73
C GLU A 52 4.18 20.70 2.03
N ILE A 53 5.51 20.65 2.20
CA ILE A 53 6.23 19.41 2.53
C ILE A 53 6.27 19.06 4.03
N LEU A 54 5.82 19.97 4.90
CA LEU A 54 5.76 19.75 6.34
C LEU A 54 4.39 19.20 6.74
N ASP A 55 3.85 18.32 5.92
CA ASP A 55 2.56 17.68 6.13
C ASP A 55 2.73 16.19 6.51
N GLN A 56 1.62 15.59 6.93
CA GLN A 56 1.63 14.21 7.37
C GLN A 56 1.74 13.22 6.19
N LEU A 57 1.29 13.61 4.99
CA LEU A 57 1.47 12.79 3.79
C LEU A 57 2.95 12.57 3.50
N THR A 58 3.78 13.60 3.64
CA THR A 58 5.23 13.51 3.45
C THR A 58 5.84 12.45 4.37
N ALA A 59 5.46 12.45 5.65
CA ALA A 59 5.93 11.47 6.62
C ALA A 59 5.44 10.04 6.30
N ASP A 60 4.14 9.88 6.02
CA ASP A 60 3.53 8.57 5.81
C ASP A 60 3.97 7.92 4.49
N LYS A 61 3.99 8.69 3.39
CA LYS A 61 4.49 8.25 2.08
C LYS A 61 5.98 7.96 2.15
N GLY A 62 6.76 8.83 2.79
CA GLY A 62 8.19 8.60 3.01
C GLY A 62 8.47 7.30 3.76
N ALA A 63 7.73 7.03 4.85
CA ALA A 63 7.87 5.79 5.61
C ALA A 63 7.50 4.54 4.78
N ALA A 64 6.42 4.59 4.02
CA ALA A 64 5.99 3.49 3.15
C ALA A 64 6.99 3.21 2.02
N LEU A 65 7.51 4.25 1.37
CA LEU A 65 8.53 4.11 0.33
C LEU A 65 9.84 3.55 0.90
N LEU A 66 10.31 4.03 2.06
CA LEU A 66 11.52 3.47 2.69
C LEU A 66 11.37 1.98 3.01
N ARG A 67 10.18 1.52 3.46
CA ARG A 67 9.89 0.09 3.65
C ARG A 67 9.92 -0.69 2.33
N MET A 68 9.36 -0.13 1.26
CA MET A 68 9.42 -0.74 -0.06
C MET A 68 10.87 -0.83 -0.57
N PHE A 69 11.63 0.24 -0.42
CA PHE A 69 13.04 0.33 -0.83
C PHE A 69 13.90 -0.67 -0.08
N GLU A 70 13.75 -0.75 1.25
CA GLU A 70 14.38 -1.78 2.07
C GLU A 70 14.03 -3.19 1.59
N THR A 71 12.77 -3.44 1.26
CA THR A 71 12.32 -4.75 0.75
C THR A 71 13.00 -5.10 -0.57
N VAL A 72 13.15 -4.12 -1.48
CA VAL A 72 13.83 -4.29 -2.78
C VAL A 72 15.31 -4.61 -2.62
N VAL A 73 16.03 -3.86 -1.78
CA VAL A 73 17.50 -4.01 -1.65
C VAL A 73 17.90 -5.07 -0.61
N GLY A 74 16.97 -5.45 0.26
CA GLY A 74 17.14 -6.36 1.38
C GLY A 74 17.54 -5.64 2.68
N GLU A 75 16.90 -6.00 3.80
CA GLU A 75 17.09 -5.42 5.14
C GLU A 75 18.55 -5.22 5.53
N LYS A 76 19.39 -6.26 5.43
CA LYS A 76 20.82 -6.18 5.80
C LYS A 76 21.60 -5.19 4.93
N THR A 77 21.29 -5.15 3.63
CA THR A 77 21.93 -4.23 2.68
C THR A 77 21.51 -2.79 2.99
N PHE A 78 20.20 -2.58 3.18
CA PHE A 78 19.63 -1.28 3.51
C PHE A 78 20.22 -0.74 4.82
N GLN A 79 20.21 -1.55 5.88
CA GLN A 79 20.78 -1.18 7.18
C GLN A 79 22.26 -0.80 7.07
N LYS A 80 23.06 -1.57 6.31
CA LYS A 80 24.47 -1.26 6.08
C LYS A 80 24.64 0.09 5.37
N GLY A 81 23.83 0.36 4.34
CA GLY A 81 23.86 1.63 3.63
C GLY A 81 23.47 2.81 4.52
N VAL A 82 22.40 2.68 5.31
CA VAL A 82 21.99 3.70 6.31
C VAL A 82 23.09 3.97 7.33
N GLN A 83 23.73 2.93 7.87
CA GLN A 83 24.84 3.08 8.82
C GLN A 83 26.03 3.82 8.18
N SER A 84 26.39 3.47 6.95
CA SER A 84 27.47 4.13 6.21
C SER A 84 27.14 5.60 5.98
N TYR A 85 25.94 5.91 5.50
CA TYR A 85 25.48 7.29 5.27
C TYR A 85 25.59 8.15 6.54
N LEU A 86 25.04 7.66 7.66
CA LEU A 86 25.06 8.38 8.93
C LEU A 86 26.48 8.61 9.46
N GLN A 87 27.39 7.64 9.27
CA GLN A 87 28.79 7.78 9.67
C GLN A 87 29.54 8.78 8.79
N THR A 88 29.34 8.73 7.48
CA THR A 88 30.02 9.60 6.51
C THR A 88 29.60 11.07 6.66
N HIS A 89 28.32 11.33 6.93
CA HIS A 89 27.77 12.69 7.06
C HIS A 89 27.58 13.15 8.51
N ALA A 90 28.21 12.46 9.47
CA ALA A 90 28.10 12.79 10.89
C ALA A 90 28.55 14.24 11.16
N ASN A 91 27.72 15.00 11.89
CA ASN A 91 27.93 16.42 12.22
C ASN A 91 28.03 17.36 11.01
N GLY A 92 27.58 16.93 9.83
CA GLY A 92 27.55 17.73 8.61
C GLY A 92 26.16 17.86 8.02
N ASN A 93 26.12 18.12 6.71
CA ASN A 93 24.91 18.16 5.89
C ASN A 93 25.03 17.12 4.77
N ALA A 94 23.90 16.77 4.18
CA ALA A 94 23.80 15.82 3.09
C ALA A 94 22.66 16.20 2.15
N ASN A 95 22.76 15.77 0.90
CA ASN A 95 21.68 15.76 -0.07
C ASN A 95 21.04 14.35 -0.11
N TYR A 96 19.82 14.24 -0.63
CA TYR A 96 19.14 12.94 -0.76
C TYR A 96 19.90 11.98 -1.70
N THR A 97 20.64 12.51 -2.66
CA THR A 97 21.54 11.74 -3.56
C THR A 97 22.66 11.05 -2.79
N ASP A 98 23.22 11.69 -1.75
CA ASP A 98 24.26 11.09 -0.90
C ASP A 98 23.73 9.84 -0.17
N PHE A 99 22.44 9.85 0.19
CA PHE A 99 21.78 8.69 0.79
C PHE A 99 21.68 7.53 -0.22
N TRP A 100 21.28 7.80 -1.45
CA TRP A 100 21.20 6.81 -2.52
C TRP A 100 22.56 6.19 -2.85
N ASP A 101 23.61 7.01 -2.93
CA ASP A 101 24.98 6.54 -3.14
C ASP A 101 25.43 5.56 -2.05
N ALA A 102 25.10 5.84 -0.79
CA ALA A 102 25.41 4.94 0.32
C ALA A 102 24.68 3.59 0.21
N ILE A 103 23.42 3.59 -0.23
CA ILE A 103 22.67 2.37 -0.49
C ILE A 103 23.29 1.59 -1.68
N ASP A 104 23.60 2.25 -2.79
CA ASP A 104 24.18 1.60 -3.97
C ASP A 104 25.55 0.97 -3.70
N ASN A 105 26.37 1.63 -2.88
CA ASN A 105 27.62 1.09 -2.38
C ASN A 105 27.40 -0.18 -1.52
N ALA A 106 26.34 -0.21 -0.71
CA ALA A 106 25.99 -1.38 0.07
C ALA A 106 25.47 -2.55 -0.80
N ILE A 107 24.69 -2.27 -1.84
CA ILE A 107 24.21 -3.26 -2.83
C ILE A 107 25.38 -3.93 -3.54
N GLY A 108 26.42 -3.15 -3.87
CA GLY A 108 27.63 -3.67 -4.52
C GLY A 108 27.37 -4.21 -5.92
N GLY A 109 26.36 -3.69 -6.62
CA GLY A 109 26.01 -4.04 -8.00
C GLY A 109 25.43 -5.44 -8.23
N LYS A 110 24.93 -6.09 -7.16
CA LYS A 110 24.32 -7.43 -7.24
C LYS A 110 22.87 -7.40 -7.73
N LEU A 111 22.17 -6.28 -7.51
CA LEU A 111 20.78 -6.10 -7.93
C LEU A 111 20.71 -5.59 -9.37
N LYS A 112 19.70 -6.07 -10.10
CA LYS A 112 19.40 -5.67 -11.48
C LYS A 112 18.13 -4.83 -11.53
N ALA A 113 18.15 -3.79 -12.36
CA ALA A 113 16.97 -3.00 -12.67
C ALA A 113 16.05 -3.76 -13.64
N TRP A 114 14.91 -3.14 -13.99
CA TRP A 114 13.90 -3.71 -14.88
C TRP A 114 14.43 -4.04 -16.28
N ASP A 115 15.43 -3.30 -16.75
CA ASP A 115 16.07 -3.43 -18.06
C ASP A 115 17.26 -4.43 -18.08
N GLY A 116 17.54 -5.08 -16.95
CA GLY A 116 18.66 -6.01 -16.79
C GLY A 116 20.02 -5.35 -16.53
N ASN A 117 20.09 -4.01 -16.54
CA ASN A 117 21.29 -3.27 -16.18
C ASN A 117 21.50 -3.27 -14.65
N LYS A 118 22.65 -2.76 -14.22
CA LYS A 118 22.95 -2.61 -12.80
C LYS A 118 21.92 -1.65 -12.19
N PHE A 119 21.25 -2.11 -11.14
CA PHE A 119 20.33 -1.26 -10.38
C PHE A 119 21.07 -0.05 -9.79
N LYS A 120 20.43 1.11 -9.86
CA LYS A 120 20.82 2.32 -9.14
C LYS A 120 19.66 2.83 -8.32
N MET A 121 19.93 3.12 -7.06
CA MET A 121 18.92 3.53 -6.10
C MET A 121 18.32 4.89 -6.45
N GLU A 122 19.12 5.84 -6.96
CA GLU A 122 18.64 7.16 -7.38
C GLU A 122 17.61 7.05 -8.52
N GLU A 123 17.97 6.34 -9.61
CA GLU A 123 17.08 6.14 -10.77
C GLU A 123 15.75 5.47 -10.37
N PHE A 124 15.80 4.51 -9.44
CA PHE A 124 14.63 3.84 -8.89
C PHE A 124 13.91 4.63 -7.78
N ALA A 125 14.53 5.59 -7.10
CA ALA A 125 13.84 6.38 -6.08
C ALA A 125 13.14 7.58 -6.73
N ASP A 126 13.74 8.17 -7.75
CA ASP A 126 13.29 9.41 -8.36
C ASP A 126 11.91 9.30 -9.00
N ASN A 127 11.61 8.17 -9.65
CA ASN A 127 10.27 7.88 -10.18
C ASN A 127 9.21 7.78 -9.07
N TRP A 128 9.56 7.61 -7.79
CA TRP A 128 8.62 7.64 -6.65
C TRP A 128 8.61 8.95 -5.87
N VAL A 129 9.74 9.67 -5.79
CA VAL A 129 9.87 10.87 -4.93
C VAL A 129 9.72 12.19 -5.70
N LEU A 130 10.04 12.23 -6.99
CA LEU A 130 9.97 13.45 -7.82
C LEU A 130 8.61 13.68 -8.49
N GLN A 131 7.67 12.74 -8.36
CA GLN A 131 6.29 12.87 -8.83
C GLN A 131 5.28 12.47 -7.75
N MET A 132 4.10 13.07 -7.80
CA MET A 132 3.02 12.74 -6.87
C MET A 132 2.24 11.49 -7.29
N GLY A 133 1.43 10.97 -6.38
CA GLY A 133 0.62 9.79 -6.61
C GLY A 133 1.43 8.50 -6.62
N TYR A 134 0.74 7.45 -7.07
CA TYR A 134 1.23 6.08 -7.13
C TYR A 134 0.44 5.29 -8.18
N PRO A 135 0.91 4.09 -8.59
CA PRO A 135 0.21 3.29 -9.57
C PRO A 135 -0.87 2.40 -8.96
N VAL A 136 -1.89 2.09 -9.77
CA VAL A 136 -2.65 0.86 -9.69
C VAL A 136 -2.06 -0.13 -10.70
N VAL A 137 -1.86 -1.37 -10.25
CA VAL A 137 -1.49 -2.52 -11.09
C VAL A 137 -2.77 -3.22 -11.51
N ASP A 138 -3.12 -3.12 -12.79
CA ASP A 138 -4.25 -3.85 -13.36
C ASP A 138 -3.79 -5.24 -13.82
N VAL A 139 -4.58 -6.28 -13.50
CA VAL A 139 -4.31 -7.69 -13.83
C VAL A 139 -5.39 -8.18 -14.78
N TYR A 140 -4.97 -8.64 -15.97
CA TYR A 140 -5.87 -9.15 -16.98
C TYR A 140 -5.47 -10.57 -17.41
N ARG A 141 -6.45 -11.46 -17.51
CA ARG A 141 -6.22 -12.77 -18.11
C ARG A 141 -6.22 -12.67 -19.64
N LEU A 142 -5.09 -13.03 -20.25
CA LEU A 142 -4.96 -13.11 -21.72
C LEU A 142 -5.50 -14.45 -22.24
N ASP A 143 -5.19 -15.54 -21.53
CA ASP A 143 -5.57 -16.90 -21.90
C ASP A 143 -5.63 -17.81 -20.65
N PRO A 144 -6.05 -19.08 -20.76
CA PRO A 144 -6.16 -20.00 -19.62
C PRO A 144 -4.87 -20.25 -18.82
N LYS A 145 -3.70 -19.85 -19.33
CA LYS A 145 -2.37 -20.08 -18.74
C LYS A 145 -1.55 -18.80 -18.60
N THR A 146 -2.05 -17.66 -19.04
CA THR A 146 -1.28 -16.40 -19.07
C THR A 146 -2.11 -15.24 -18.57
N ILE A 147 -1.50 -14.43 -17.71
CA ILE A 147 -1.99 -13.10 -17.34
C ILE A 147 -1.00 -12.02 -17.79
N GLU A 148 -1.52 -10.81 -17.97
CA GLU A 148 -0.75 -9.60 -18.20
C GLU A 148 -1.05 -8.60 -17.09
N LEU A 149 0.00 -8.00 -16.54
CA LEU A 149 -0.07 -6.95 -15.55
C LEU A 149 0.39 -5.66 -16.21
N THR A 150 -0.38 -4.59 -16.04
CA THR A 150 -0.07 -3.25 -16.53
C THR A 150 -0.16 -2.26 -15.39
N GLN A 151 0.40 -1.06 -15.58
CA GLN A 151 0.27 0.02 -14.59
C GLN A 151 -0.34 1.29 -15.18
N ARG A 152 -0.99 2.05 -14.31
CA ARG A 152 -1.38 3.44 -14.55
C ARG A 152 -1.49 4.16 -13.21
N ARG A 153 -1.45 5.49 -13.22
CA ARG A 153 -1.69 6.27 -12.00
C ARG A 153 -3.07 5.97 -11.41
N PHE A 154 -3.11 5.70 -10.11
CA PHE A 154 -4.35 5.66 -9.36
C PHE A 154 -4.77 7.08 -8.97
N LYS A 155 -6.05 7.41 -9.18
CA LYS A 155 -6.61 8.74 -8.91
C LYS A 155 -8.08 8.59 -8.52
N LEU A 156 -8.51 9.24 -7.44
CA LEU A 156 -9.90 9.16 -6.96
C LEU A 156 -10.88 9.93 -7.87
N ASP A 157 -10.47 11.10 -8.37
CA ASP A 157 -11.30 11.93 -9.23
C ASP A 157 -10.57 12.22 -10.53
N HIS A 158 -10.95 11.51 -11.59
CA HIS A 158 -10.36 11.66 -12.92
C HIS A 158 -10.68 13.00 -13.60
N LEU A 159 -11.73 13.71 -13.16
CA LEU A 159 -12.20 14.95 -13.77
C LEU A 159 -11.46 16.18 -13.24
N THR A 160 -11.04 16.16 -11.98
CA THR A 160 -10.32 17.30 -11.39
C THR A 160 -8.86 17.32 -11.85
N PRO A 161 -8.40 18.37 -12.56
CA PRO A 161 -7.01 18.46 -13.00
C PRO A 161 -6.07 18.69 -11.82
N GLU A 162 -4.82 18.26 -11.98
CA GLU A 162 -3.74 18.52 -11.05
C GLU A 162 -3.40 20.02 -11.00
N ARG A 163 -2.80 20.46 -9.89
CA ARG A 163 -2.17 21.78 -9.80
C ARG A 163 -1.21 21.97 -10.97
N ALA A 164 -1.22 23.16 -11.59
CA ALA A 164 -0.51 23.41 -12.85
C ALA A 164 0.99 23.01 -12.81
N ARG A 165 1.67 23.28 -11.69
CA ARG A 165 3.08 22.92 -11.46
C ARG A 165 3.37 21.41 -11.45
N TYR A 166 2.37 20.55 -11.25
CA TYR A 166 2.52 19.10 -11.17
C TYR A 166 1.86 18.34 -12.33
N ARG A 167 1.25 19.04 -13.31
CA ARG A 167 0.61 18.37 -14.46
C ARG A 167 1.60 17.64 -15.35
N ASN A 168 2.79 18.22 -15.52
CA ASN A 168 3.86 17.68 -16.35
C ASN A 168 4.85 16.90 -15.48
N ALA A 169 4.44 15.72 -15.00
CA ALA A 169 5.31 14.87 -14.20
C ALA A 169 6.54 14.40 -15.00
N LEU A 170 7.70 14.41 -14.35
CA LEU A 170 8.99 14.09 -14.98
C LEU A 170 9.03 12.70 -15.62
N TYR A 171 8.32 11.73 -15.02
CA TYR A 171 8.26 10.34 -15.49
C TYR A 171 6.89 9.96 -16.06
N TRP A 172 6.09 10.95 -16.49
CA TRP A 172 4.76 10.73 -17.07
C TRP A 172 3.83 9.85 -16.21
N TYR A 173 3.98 9.89 -14.89
CA TYR A 173 3.28 9.01 -13.95
C TYR A 173 3.43 7.52 -14.29
N LYS A 174 4.65 7.12 -14.63
CA LYS A 174 5.09 5.72 -14.67
C LYS A 174 6.12 5.49 -13.56
N TRP A 175 6.11 4.28 -13.01
CA TRP A 175 7.00 3.85 -11.93
C TRP A 175 7.66 2.55 -12.31
N ASP A 176 8.88 2.31 -11.83
CA ASP A 176 9.42 0.94 -11.82
C ASP A 176 8.81 0.21 -10.63
N VAL A 177 7.76 -0.58 -10.85
CA VAL A 177 6.99 -1.21 -9.77
C VAL A 177 7.64 -2.53 -9.38
N PRO A 178 8.11 -2.71 -8.12
CA PRO A 178 8.54 -4.00 -7.63
C PRO A 178 7.31 -4.84 -7.27
N LEU A 179 6.96 -5.82 -8.11
CA LEU A 179 5.86 -6.72 -7.86
C LEU A 179 6.26 -7.74 -6.79
N PHE A 180 5.59 -7.65 -5.64
CA PHE A 180 5.63 -8.67 -4.60
C PHE A 180 4.38 -9.51 -4.72
N TYR A 181 4.49 -10.82 -4.95
CA TYR A 181 3.31 -11.65 -5.18
C TYR A 181 3.54 -13.07 -4.71
N GLU A 182 2.43 -13.78 -4.54
CA GLU A 182 2.41 -15.22 -4.27
C GLU A 182 1.46 -15.92 -5.23
N ILE A 183 1.82 -17.17 -5.56
CA ILE A 183 0.99 -18.07 -6.36
C ILE A 183 0.67 -19.28 -5.48
N ASN A 184 -0.61 -19.55 -5.25
CA ASN A 184 -1.10 -20.64 -4.41
C ASN A 184 -0.48 -20.64 -3.00
N GLY A 185 -0.37 -19.45 -2.39
CA GLY A 185 0.22 -19.25 -1.05
C GLY A 185 1.74 -19.39 -0.99
N LYS A 186 2.43 -19.50 -2.14
CA LYS A 186 3.89 -19.53 -2.22
C LYS A 186 4.42 -18.21 -2.74
N LYS A 187 5.20 -17.52 -1.93
CA LYS A 187 5.89 -16.27 -2.30
C LYS A 187 6.80 -16.52 -3.52
N ALA A 188 6.62 -15.70 -4.55
CA ALA A 188 7.44 -15.70 -5.74
C ALA A 188 8.61 -14.70 -5.62
N ASP A 189 9.59 -14.84 -6.49
CA ASP A 189 10.65 -13.84 -6.61
C ASP A 189 10.09 -12.52 -7.14
N MET A 190 10.59 -11.42 -6.58
CA MET A 190 10.18 -10.07 -6.99
C MET A 190 10.43 -9.89 -8.49
N THR A 191 9.44 -9.32 -9.18
CA THR A 191 9.50 -9.05 -10.62
C THR A 191 9.25 -7.56 -10.87
N TRP A 192 10.01 -6.96 -11.79
CA TRP A 192 9.80 -5.57 -12.17
C TRP A 192 8.62 -5.42 -13.14
N LEU A 193 7.77 -4.43 -12.89
CA LEU A 193 6.76 -3.94 -13.83
C LEU A 193 7.12 -2.50 -14.23
N HIS A 194 7.62 -2.32 -15.45
CA HIS A 194 7.94 -0.99 -16.02
C HIS A 194 6.78 -0.43 -16.87
N GLU A 195 6.24 -1.24 -17.79
CA GLU A 195 5.02 -0.90 -18.55
C GLU A 195 3.99 -2.02 -18.46
N ALA A 196 4.40 -3.21 -18.89
CA ALA A 196 3.62 -4.43 -18.81
C ALA A 196 4.54 -5.62 -18.51
N VAL A 197 4.02 -6.63 -17.83
CA VAL A 197 4.70 -7.92 -17.66
C VAL A 197 3.69 -9.06 -17.78
N ARG A 198 4.10 -10.16 -18.41
CA ARG A 198 3.29 -11.37 -18.52
C ARG A 198 3.81 -12.43 -17.59
N LEU A 199 2.91 -13.05 -16.84
CA LEU A 199 3.22 -14.14 -15.92
C LEU A 199 2.42 -15.39 -16.30
N PRO A 200 3.04 -16.59 -16.24
CA PRO A 200 2.31 -17.84 -16.38
C PRO A 200 1.42 -18.05 -15.15
N LEU A 201 0.12 -18.25 -15.36
CA LEU A 201 -0.85 -18.49 -14.30
C LEU A 201 -2.04 -19.32 -14.83
N ASN A 202 -2.25 -20.52 -14.29
CA ASN A 202 -3.37 -21.36 -14.71
C ASN A 202 -4.70 -20.81 -14.13
N LEU A 203 -5.83 -21.25 -14.68
CA LEU A 203 -7.16 -20.90 -14.17
C LEU A 203 -7.40 -21.35 -12.72
N SER A 204 -6.79 -22.46 -12.30
CA SER A 204 -6.92 -22.98 -10.94
C SER A 204 -5.99 -22.29 -9.94
N ASP A 205 -5.04 -21.48 -10.42
CA ASP A 205 -4.05 -20.86 -9.56
C ASP A 205 -4.61 -19.58 -8.95
N THR A 206 -4.35 -19.39 -7.66
CA THR A 206 -4.64 -18.13 -6.97
C THR A 206 -3.40 -17.25 -7.00
N LEU A 207 -3.54 -16.02 -7.50
CA LEU A 207 -2.51 -15.00 -7.47
C LEU A 207 -2.89 -13.92 -6.48
N LEU A 208 -2.04 -13.66 -5.49
CA LEU A 208 -2.15 -12.47 -4.64
C LEU A 208 -0.96 -11.58 -4.90
N ILE A 209 -1.22 -10.35 -5.35
CA ILE A 209 -0.21 -9.30 -5.51
C ILE A 209 -0.28 -8.36 -4.31
N ASN A 210 0.89 -7.95 -3.86
CA ASN A 210 1.14 -7.12 -2.69
C ASN A 210 0.43 -7.61 -1.41
N PRO A 211 0.41 -8.93 -1.09
CA PRO A 211 -0.37 -9.45 0.04
C PRO A 211 0.12 -8.95 1.40
N GLU A 212 1.37 -8.50 1.51
CA GLU A 212 1.96 -7.95 2.74
C GLU A 212 1.95 -6.41 2.76
N SER A 213 1.36 -5.77 1.73
CA SER A 213 1.37 -4.32 1.55
C SER A 213 2.78 -3.71 1.65
N LEU A 214 3.76 -4.36 1.03
CA LEU A 214 5.15 -3.90 0.97
C LEU A 214 5.38 -2.89 -0.15
N GLY A 215 4.59 -2.98 -1.21
CA GLY A 215 4.60 -2.05 -2.33
C GLY A 215 3.69 -0.84 -2.09
N TYR A 216 4.12 0.34 -2.52
CA TYR A 216 3.32 1.56 -2.50
C TYR A 216 2.42 1.66 -3.76
N TYR A 217 1.53 0.69 -3.93
CA TYR A 217 0.61 0.62 -5.06
C TYR A 217 -0.62 -0.21 -4.73
N ARG A 218 -1.69 0.02 -5.48
CA ARG A 218 -2.94 -0.77 -5.41
C ARG A 218 -2.98 -1.84 -6.49
N VAL A 219 -3.82 -2.85 -6.32
CA VAL A 219 -4.01 -3.92 -7.29
C VAL A 219 -5.48 -3.97 -7.71
N ASN A 220 -5.71 -4.02 -9.03
CA ASN A 220 -7.03 -4.21 -9.60
C ASN A 220 -7.04 -5.51 -10.41
N TYR A 221 -7.84 -6.47 -9.96
CA TYR A 221 -8.03 -7.73 -10.67
C TYR A 221 -9.16 -7.61 -11.70
N ASP A 222 -9.19 -8.51 -12.67
CA ASP A 222 -10.35 -8.65 -13.54
C ASP A 222 -11.59 -9.13 -12.76
N GLU A 223 -12.76 -9.06 -13.40
CA GLU A 223 -14.04 -9.42 -12.79
C GLU A 223 -14.02 -10.84 -12.20
N GLN A 224 -13.42 -11.80 -12.90
CA GLN A 224 -13.32 -13.19 -12.43
C GLN A 224 -12.44 -13.29 -11.18
N GLY A 225 -11.34 -12.54 -11.13
CA GLY A 225 -10.48 -12.45 -9.96
C GLY A 225 -11.23 -11.91 -8.74
N TRP A 226 -11.92 -10.79 -8.87
CA TRP A 226 -12.71 -10.21 -7.77
C TRP A 226 -13.82 -11.15 -7.28
N LEU A 227 -14.55 -11.79 -8.19
CA LEU A 227 -15.57 -12.78 -7.84
C LEU A 227 -14.96 -13.99 -7.10
N ALA A 228 -13.83 -14.52 -7.57
CA ALA A 228 -13.14 -15.63 -6.94
C ALA A 228 -12.65 -15.27 -5.52
N PHE A 229 -12.17 -14.04 -5.30
CA PHE A 229 -11.82 -13.56 -3.96
C PHE A 229 -13.03 -13.45 -3.05
N ALA A 230 -14.13 -12.86 -3.52
CA ALA A 230 -15.35 -12.75 -2.74
C ALA A 230 -15.90 -14.12 -2.31
N ASP A 231 -15.92 -15.09 -3.23
CA ASP A 231 -16.36 -16.46 -2.95
C ASP A 231 -15.44 -17.17 -1.95
N GLN A 232 -14.12 -17.04 -2.11
CA GLN A 232 -13.15 -17.65 -1.20
C GLN A 232 -13.21 -17.02 0.19
N LEU A 233 -13.35 -15.69 0.30
CA LEU A 233 -13.48 -14.99 1.59
C LEU A 233 -14.76 -15.41 2.33
N LYS A 234 -15.90 -15.52 1.63
CA LYS A 234 -17.15 -16.01 2.23
C LYS A 234 -17.08 -17.46 2.68
N LYS A 235 -16.40 -18.30 1.90
CA LYS A 235 -16.30 -19.74 2.14
C LYS A 235 -15.32 -20.06 3.27
N ASP A 236 -14.14 -19.46 3.23
CA ASP A 236 -13.03 -19.69 4.15
C ASP A 236 -11.99 -18.56 3.99
N HIS A 237 -12.21 -17.46 4.70
CA HIS A 237 -11.30 -16.30 4.67
C HIS A 237 -9.90 -16.63 5.19
N GLN A 238 -9.75 -17.64 6.06
CA GLN A 238 -8.47 -17.99 6.69
C GLN A 238 -7.46 -18.58 5.70
N LYS A 239 -7.88 -18.95 4.48
CA LYS A 239 -6.94 -19.29 3.40
C LYS A 239 -6.01 -18.15 2.99
N TYR A 240 -6.43 -16.91 3.21
CA TYR A 240 -5.61 -15.74 2.93
C TYR A 240 -5.09 -15.17 4.25
N PRO A 241 -3.81 -14.77 4.33
CA PRO A 241 -3.29 -14.14 5.53
C PRO A 241 -4.01 -12.81 5.81
N PRO A 242 -4.05 -12.33 7.06
CA PRO A 242 -4.77 -11.09 7.41
C PRO A 242 -4.32 -9.88 6.58
N SER A 243 -3.03 -9.76 6.27
CA SER A 243 -2.51 -8.68 5.43
C SER A 243 -3.08 -8.70 4.00
N ALA A 244 -3.26 -9.89 3.41
CA ALA A 244 -3.82 -10.03 2.08
C ALA A 244 -5.31 -9.66 2.06
N ARG A 245 -6.05 -10.07 3.09
CA ARG A 245 -7.47 -9.69 3.24
C ARG A 245 -7.63 -8.19 3.42
N ALA A 246 -6.79 -7.57 4.24
CA ALA A 246 -6.75 -6.12 4.41
C ALA A 246 -6.43 -5.39 3.08
N ARG A 247 -5.47 -5.90 2.30
CA ARG A 247 -5.14 -5.35 0.97
C ARG A 247 -6.33 -5.44 0.01
N LEU A 248 -6.99 -6.61 -0.06
CA LEU A 248 -8.18 -6.83 -0.89
C LEU A 248 -9.32 -5.88 -0.50
N ILE A 249 -9.61 -5.72 0.79
CA ILE A 249 -10.65 -4.80 1.27
C ILE A 249 -10.33 -3.35 0.88
N SER A 250 -9.12 -2.87 1.18
CA SER A 250 -8.77 -1.47 0.87
C SER A 250 -8.78 -1.21 -0.64
N ASP A 251 -8.24 -2.12 -1.44
CA ASP A 251 -8.21 -1.93 -2.89
C ASP A 251 -9.61 -1.98 -3.49
N ALA A 252 -10.45 -2.94 -3.10
CA ALA A 252 -11.82 -3.02 -3.60
C ALA A 252 -12.62 -1.73 -3.30
N LEU A 253 -12.54 -1.21 -2.07
CA LEU A 253 -13.27 0.01 -1.69
C LEU A 253 -12.71 1.25 -2.40
N ALA A 254 -11.38 1.39 -2.49
CA ALA A 254 -10.75 2.53 -3.16
C ALA A 254 -10.99 2.51 -4.68
N LEU A 255 -10.96 1.33 -5.31
CA LEU A 255 -11.25 1.16 -6.73
C LEU A 255 -12.71 1.48 -7.04
N ALA A 256 -13.65 1.06 -6.17
CA ALA A 256 -15.06 1.42 -6.33
C ALA A 256 -15.28 2.93 -6.17
N GLU A 257 -14.60 3.56 -5.21
CA GLU A 257 -14.63 5.01 -5.02
C GLU A 257 -14.08 5.77 -6.24
N ALA A 258 -13.06 5.23 -6.91
CA ALA A 258 -12.49 5.79 -8.14
C ALA A 258 -13.28 5.44 -9.41
N GLY A 259 -14.36 4.65 -9.32
CA GLY A 259 -15.14 4.18 -10.48
C GLY A 259 -14.41 3.14 -11.34
N LEU A 260 -13.40 2.46 -10.79
CA LEU A 260 -12.59 1.43 -11.45
C LEU A 260 -13.07 0.00 -11.17
N LEU A 261 -13.96 -0.16 -10.18
CA LEU A 261 -14.61 -1.42 -9.80
C LEU A 261 -16.09 -1.15 -9.51
N PRO A 262 -17.04 -1.97 -9.97
CA PRO A 262 -18.44 -1.83 -9.56
C PRO A 262 -18.60 -2.01 -8.05
N TYR A 263 -19.44 -1.18 -7.41
CA TYR A 263 -19.67 -1.27 -5.96
C TYR A 263 -20.23 -2.64 -5.55
N GLU A 264 -20.96 -3.33 -6.42
CA GLU A 264 -21.46 -4.69 -6.19
C GLU A 264 -20.31 -5.68 -5.96
N GLN A 265 -19.22 -5.56 -6.71
CA GLN A 265 -18.03 -6.41 -6.54
C GLN A 265 -17.28 -6.03 -5.26
N ALA A 266 -17.14 -4.72 -4.98
CA ALA A 266 -16.52 -4.27 -3.74
C ALA A 266 -17.30 -4.70 -2.49
N PHE A 267 -18.64 -4.64 -2.53
CA PHE A 267 -19.50 -5.16 -1.48
C PHE A 267 -19.41 -6.67 -1.35
N GLY A 268 -19.25 -7.39 -2.46
CA GLY A 268 -18.93 -8.82 -2.45
C GLY A 268 -17.68 -9.16 -1.62
N ILE A 269 -16.64 -8.31 -1.67
CA ILE A 269 -15.40 -8.48 -0.91
C ILE A 269 -15.58 -8.19 0.59
N VAL A 270 -16.39 -7.21 0.98
CA VAL A 270 -16.60 -6.90 2.41
C VAL A 270 -17.75 -7.70 3.05
N GLU A 271 -18.46 -8.49 2.27
CA GLU A 271 -19.60 -9.29 2.74
C GLU A 271 -19.21 -10.31 3.82
N TYR A 272 -17.97 -10.82 3.80
CA TYR A 272 -17.49 -11.81 4.77
C TYR A 272 -17.15 -11.21 6.15
N LEU A 273 -17.10 -9.87 6.29
CA LEU A 273 -16.63 -9.19 7.50
C LEU A 273 -17.25 -9.69 8.81
N PRO A 274 -18.54 -10.11 8.90
CA PRO A 274 -19.07 -10.70 10.14
C PRO A 274 -18.32 -11.94 10.64
N GLN A 275 -17.53 -12.61 9.79
CA GLN A 275 -16.68 -13.76 10.13
C GLN A 275 -15.22 -13.36 10.45
N GLU A 276 -14.84 -12.11 10.19
CA GLU A 276 -13.47 -11.62 10.38
C GLU A 276 -13.16 -11.39 11.87
N THR A 277 -11.97 -11.80 12.30
CA THR A 277 -11.52 -11.66 13.70
C THR A 277 -10.18 -10.95 13.82
N ASP A 278 -9.42 -10.84 12.73
CA ASP A 278 -8.10 -10.20 12.76
C ASP A 278 -8.22 -8.67 12.71
N SER A 279 -7.37 -8.01 13.49
CA SER A 279 -7.43 -6.56 13.71
C SER A 279 -7.13 -5.73 12.46
N LEU A 280 -6.15 -6.13 11.65
CA LEU A 280 -5.75 -5.36 10.47
C LEU A 280 -6.86 -5.28 9.41
N PRO A 281 -7.46 -6.40 8.92
CA PRO A 281 -8.62 -6.34 8.03
C PRO A 281 -9.73 -5.43 8.56
N TRP A 282 -10.03 -5.53 9.86
CA TRP A 282 -11.04 -4.68 10.51
C TRP A 282 -10.67 -3.20 10.52
N ALA A 283 -9.44 -2.85 10.90
CA ALA A 283 -8.97 -1.46 10.91
C ALA A 283 -9.11 -0.81 9.52
N ILE A 284 -8.81 -1.58 8.46
CA ILE A 284 -8.96 -1.14 7.08
C ILE A 284 -10.44 -1.04 6.68
N ALA A 285 -11.24 -2.06 6.96
CA ALA A 285 -12.66 -2.09 6.65
C ALA A 285 -13.41 -0.92 7.30
N LEU A 286 -13.17 -0.64 8.59
CA LEU A 286 -13.81 0.45 9.32
C LEU A 286 -13.55 1.80 8.68
N ARG A 287 -12.32 2.05 8.21
CA ARG A 287 -11.97 3.30 7.52
C ARG A 287 -12.73 3.43 6.20
N GLY A 288 -12.74 2.37 5.39
CA GLY A 288 -13.44 2.37 4.10
C GLY A 288 -14.96 2.49 4.24
N LEU A 289 -15.57 1.75 5.18
CA LEU A 289 -17.00 1.82 5.48
C LEU A 289 -17.40 3.20 6.03
N ARG A 290 -16.55 3.82 6.87
CA ARG A 290 -16.78 5.20 7.33
C ARG A 290 -16.78 6.17 6.15
N ASN A 291 -15.78 6.09 5.26
CA ASN A 291 -15.72 6.96 4.08
C ASN A 291 -16.95 6.79 3.18
N LEU A 292 -17.41 5.56 2.97
CA LEU A 292 -18.63 5.26 2.23
C LEU A 292 -19.85 5.91 2.90
N TYR A 293 -20.02 5.70 4.21
CA TYR A 293 -21.13 6.29 4.96
C TYR A 293 -21.11 7.82 4.91
N GLU A 294 -19.96 8.45 5.12
CA GLU A 294 -19.82 9.92 5.06
C GLU A 294 -20.24 10.47 3.70
N ARG A 295 -19.92 9.78 2.61
CA ARG A 295 -20.31 10.16 1.24
C ARG A 295 -21.80 10.00 0.96
N LEU A 296 -22.43 8.99 1.56
CA LEU A 296 -23.87 8.72 1.43
C LEU A 296 -24.71 9.45 2.48
N SER A 297 -24.07 10.06 3.48
CA SER A 297 -24.76 10.84 4.50
C SER A 297 -25.52 12.00 3.85
N ARG A 298 -26.73 12.27 4.35
CA ARG A 298 -27.65 13.29 3.83
C ARG A 298 -28.13 13.04 2.40
N SER A 299 -27.99 11.82 1.89
CA SER A 299 -28.60 11.36 0.64
C SER A 299 -29.82 10.49 0.90
N GLU A 300 -30.58 10.17 -0.14
CA GLU A 300 -31.70 9.21 -0.06
C GLU A 300 -31.26 7.78 0.34
N LEU A 301 -29.96 7.48 0.24
CA LEU A 301 -29.36 6.18 0.56
C LEU A 301 -28.83 6.10 2.00
N GLU A 302 -28.93 7.16 2.80
CA GLU A 302 -28.32 7.21 4.13
C GLU A 302 -28.84 6.08 5.05
N GLU A 303 -30.15 5.82 5.06
CA GLU A 303 -30.73 4.76 5.89
C GLU A 303 -30.22 3.36 5.50
N ASP A 304 -30.11 3.09 4.21
CA ASP A 304 -29.65 1.79 3.72
C ASP A 304 -28.14 1.62 3.91
N ALA A 305 -27.37 2.70 3.74
CA ALA A 305 -25.95 2.73 4.07
C ALA A 305 -25.71 2.48 5.57
N GLN A 306 -26.52 3.09 6.44
CA GLN A 306 -26.46 2.86 7.88
C GLN A 306 -26.75 1.39 8.23
N LYS A 307 -27.84 0.82 7.70
CA LYS A 307 -28.20 -0.59 7.91
C LYS A 307 -27.07 -1.52 7.46
N PHE A 308 -26.52 -1.29 6.28
CA PHE A 308 -25.42 -2.07 5.73
C PHE A 308 -24.19 -2.03 6.64
N VAL A 309 -23.73 -0.84 7.06
CA VAL A 309 -22.55 -0.69 7.93
C VAL A 309 -22.78 -1.37 9.29
N VAL A 310 -23.96 -1.17 9.89
CA VAL A 310 -24.33 -1.79 11.17
C VAL A 310 -24.35 -3.32 11.06
N GLU A 311 -24.94 -3.87 10.00
CA GLU A 311 -24.98 -5.31 9.77
C GLU A 311 -23.59 -5.92 9.72
N LYS A 312 -22.64 -5.29 9.01
CA LYS A 312 -21.27 -5.80 8.92
C LYS A 312 -20.55 -5.74 10.27
N MET A 313 -20.75 -4.68 11.05
CA MET A 313 -20.05 -4.46 12.33
C MET A 313 -20.71 -5.17 13.52
N ALA A 314 -21.96 -5.64 13.41
CA ALA A 314 -22.72 -6.14 14.56
C ALA A 314 -22.03 -7.32 15.29
N GLU A 315 -21.47 -8.27 14.53
CA GLU A 315 -20.87 -9.47 15.13
C GLU A 315 -19.58 -9.17 15.90
N ILE A 316 -18.72 -8.28 15.39
CA ILE A 316 -17.49 -7.92 16.11
C ILE A 316 -17.82 -7.24 17.44
N PHE A 317 -18.82 -6.36 17.50
CA PHE A 317 -19.25 -5.75 18.76
C PHE A 317 -19.82 -6.75 19.77
N LYS A 318 -20.55 -7.77 19.31
CA LYS A 318 -21.04 -8.84 20.20
C LYS A 318 -19.91 -9.68 20.79
N SER A 319 -18.78 -9.78 20.10
CA SER A 319 -17.62 -10.58 20.53
C SER A 319 -16.71 -9.84 21.53
N LEU A 320 -16.85 -8.51 21.64
CA LEU A 320 -16.02 -7.69 22.53
C LEU A 320 -16.56 -7.73 23.97
N ASP A 321 -15.78 -8.30 24.88
CA ASP A 321 -16.04 -8.22 26.32
C ASP A 321 -15.53 -6.87 26.86
N LEU A 322 -16.37 -5.84 26.73
CA LEU A 322 -16.06 -4.47 27.19
C LEU A 322 -15.93 -4.36 28.72
N ASP A 323 -16.44 -5.36 29.46
CA ASP A 323 -16.39 -5.38 30.93
C ASP A 323 -15.04 -5.92 31.46
N ASN A 324 -14.24 -6.59 30.60
CA ASN A 324 -12.91 -7.13 30.92
C ASN A 324 -11.75 -6.37 30.24
N LEU A 325 -11.83 -5.04 30.16
CA LEU A 325 -10.68 -4.19 29.84
C LEU A 325 -9.67 -4.16 31.01
N SER A 326 -9.08 -5.31 31.33
CA SER A 326 -8.03 -5.41 32.33
C SER A 326 -6.72 -4.87 31.75
N ALA A 327 -6.09 -3.93 32.46
CA ALA A 327 -4.72 -3.52 32.16
C ALA A 327 -3.81 -4.77 32.26
N PRO A 328 -2.80 -4.94 31.37
CA PRO A 328 -1.82 -5.99 31.56
C PRO A 328 -1.22 -5.84 32.97
N SER A 329 -1.27 -6.91 33.76
CA SER A 329 -0.80 -6.90 35.14
C SER A 329 0.66 -6.46 35.21
N GLU A 330 0.97 -5.52 36.10
CA GLU A 330 2.33 -5.02 36.35
C GLU A 330 3.34 -6.18 36.45
N GLY A 331 4.36 -6.17 35.58
CA GLY A 331 5.44 -7.17 35.59
C GLY A 331 5.72 -7.87 34.26
N GLN A 332 5.05 -7.51 33.16
CA GLN A 332 5.39 -7.95 31.80
C GLN A 332 5.88 -6.79 30.91
N PHE A 333 6.90 -6.06 31.37
CA PHE A 333 7.76 -5.23 30.51
C PHE A 333 9.22 -5.66 30.68
#